data_AF-A0A8S2G8A8-F1
#
_entry.id   AF-A0A8S2G8A8-F1
#
_cell.length_a   1.000
_cell.length_b   1.000
_cell.length_c   1.000
_cell.angle_alpha   90.00
_cell.angle_beta   90.00
_cell.angle_gamma   90.00
#
_symmetry.space_group_name_H-M   'P 1'
#
loop_
_entity.id
_entity.type
_entity.pdbx_description
1 polymer ?
#
loop_
_entity_poly.entity_id
_entity_poly.type
_entity_poly.pdbx_seq_one_letter_code
_entity_poly.pdbx_strand_id
1 'polypeptide(L)'
;HRLYQFKKHQRPYRIILIRHGESLANVDKTIYTRIPDSQIDLTDAGIEQARQAGKQLREIIRNETLYVYLSPYKRSKQTYDAIARDLTARVRWIRLKVLTVTVTSDRNYRS
;
A
#
# COMPACT_ATOMS: atom_id res chain seq x y z
N HIS A 1 -5.79 7.75 -30.98
CA HIS A 1 -5.09 8.28 -29.80
C HIS A 1 -6.11 8.54 -28.69
N ARG A 2 -6.26 7.60 -27.74
CA ARG A 2 -7.29 7.63 -26.69
C ARG A 2 -6.64 8.09 -25.37
N LEU A 3 -6.45 9.40 -25.22
CA LEU A 3 -5.87 9.98 -24.02
C LEU A 3 -6.89 9.86 -22.87
N TYR A 4 -6.43 9.28 -21.77
CA TYR A 4 -7.17 9.04 -20.52
C TYR A 4 -7.81 10.34 -20.02
N GLN A 5 -9.13 10.46 -20.19
CA GLN A 5 -9.90 11.50 -19.52
C GLN A 5 -10.09 11.13 -18.06
N PHE A 6 -9.25 11.65 -17.17
CA PHE A 6 -9.58 11.68 -15.75
C PHE A 6 -10.81 12.59 -15.57
N LYS A 7 -11.98 11.98 -15.34
CA LYS A 7 -13.20 12.71 -14.99
C LYS A 7 -12.88 13.64 -13.80
N LYS A 8 -13.18 14.92 -13.97
CA LYS A 8 -12.92 16.09 -13.10
C LYS A 8 -13.44 15.98 -11.64
N HIS A 9 -14.01 14.84 -11.23
CA HIS A 9 -14.72 14.63 -9.96
C HIS A 9 -14.09 13.58 -9.03
N GLN A 10 -12.93 12.98 -9.37
CA GLN A 10 -12.29 11.97 -8.50
C GLN A 10 -11.02 12.51 -7.85
N ARG A 11 -11.15 13.61 -7.10
CA ARG A 11 -10.06 14.00 -6.19
C ARG A 11 -10.17 13.18 -4.92
N PRO A 12 -9.08 12.56 -4.48
CA PRO A 12 -9.12 11.76 -3.26
C PRO A 12 -9.49 12.62 -2.06
N TYR A 13 -10.39 12.15 -1.20
CA TYR A 13 -10.75 12.87 0.03
C TYR A 13 -9.56 12.97 0.99
N ARG A 14 -8.73 11.92 1.01
CA ARG A 14 -7.50 11.83 1.80
C ARG A 14 -6.44 11.06 1.03
N ILE A 15 -5.18 11.38 1.29
CA ILE A 15 -4.01 10.63 0.84
C ILE A 15 -3.30 10.15 2.10
N ILE A 16 -3.20 8.83 2.28
CA ILE A 16 -2.42 8.23 3.38
C ILE A 16 -1.19 7.61 2.74
N LEU A 17 0.00 7.94 3.26
CA LEU A 17 1.28 7.45 2.75
C LEU A 17 1.88 6.44 3.73
N ILE A 18 2.16 5.24 3.26
CA ILE A 18 2.73 4.16 4.07
C ILE A 18 4.03 3.66 3.45
N ARG A 19 5.11 3.72 4.22
CA ARG A 19 6.40 3.11 3.88
C ARG A 19 6.31 1.59 4.08
N HIS A 20 7.04 0.84 3.26
CA HIS A 20 7.15 -0.62 3.47
C HIS A 20 7.73 -0.94 4.86
N GLY A 21 7.36 -2.09 5.42
CA GLY A 21 7.96 -2.60 6.66
C GLY A 21 9.47 -2.89 6.49
N GLU A 22 10.13 -3.19 7.59
CA GLU A 22 11.54 -3.60 7.58
C GLU A 22 11.79 -4.77 6.61
N SER A 23 12.78 -4.61 5.74
CA SER A 23 13.22 -5.63 4.79
C SER A 23 14.54 -6.25 5.19
N LEU A 24 14.82 -7.44 4.65
CA LEU A 24 16.08 -8.13 4.93
C LEU A 24 17.30 -7.25 4.62
N ALA A 25 17.25 -6.45 3.55
CA ALA A 25 18.33 -5.51 3.21
C ALA A 25 18.42 -4.26 4.10
N ASN A 26 17.39 -3.97 4.90
CA ASN A 26 17.49 -2.94 5.94
C ASN A 26 18.31 -3.46 7.13
N VAL A 27 18.21 -4.75 7.42
CA VAL A 27 19.00 -5.43 8.47
C VAL A 27 20.41 -5.75 7.98
N ASP A 28 20.53 -6.34 6.79
CA ASP A 28 21.81 -6.75 6.20
C ASP A 28 21.92 -6.29 4.74
N LYS A 29 22.72 -5.25 4.51
CA LYS A 29 22.97 -4.70 3.17
C LYS A 29 23.72 -5.68 2.26
N THR A 30 24.40 -6.70 2.78
CA THR A 30 25.11 -7.68 1.94
C THR A 30 24.15 -8.49 1.08
N ILE A 31 22.86 -8.52 1.43
CA ILE A 31 21.81 -9.21 0.68
C ILE A 31 21.70 -8.71 -0.76
N TYR A 32 22.03 -7.44 -1.03
CA TYR A 32 22.06 -6.92 -2.41
C TYR A 32 23.01 -7.69 -3.34
N THR A 33 23.97 -8.42 -2.79
CA THR A 33 24.89 -9.26 -3.57
C THR A 33 24.28 -10.60 -4.00
N ARG A 34 23.19 -11.03 -3.35
CA ARG A 34 22.59 -12.37 -3.53
C ARG A 34 21.15 -12.31 -4.05
N ILE A 35 20.42 -11.25 -3.72
CA ILE A 35 19.00 -11.09 -4.05
C ILE A 35 18.82 -9.75 -4.78
N PRO A 36 18.19 -9.74 -5.97
CA PRO A 36 17.83 -8.49 -6.65
C PRO A 36 16.93 -7.60 -5.78
N ASP A 37 17.14 -6.28 -5.77
CA ASP A 37 16.39 -5.35 -4.90
C ASP A 37 14.86 -5.53 -5.01
N SER A 38 14.35 -5.78 -6.23
CA SER A 38 12.93 -6.01 -6.50
C SER A 38 12.33 -7.22 -5.78
N GLN A 39 13.17 -8.18 -5.41
CA GLN A 39 12.79 -9.47 -4.82
C GLN A 39 13.10 -9.57 -3.32
N ILE A 40 13.68 -8.52 -2.72
CA ILE A 40 14.01 -8.54 -1.29
C ILE A 40 12.73 -8.56 -0.46
N ASP A 41 12.67 -9.56 0.42
CA ASP A 41 11.57 -9.81 1.35
C ASP A 41 11.56 -8.87 2.56
N LEU A 42 10.40 -8.75 3.18
CA LEU A 42 10.27 -8.26 4.55
C LEU A 42 10.91 -9.23 5.56
N THR A 43 11.36 -8.68 6.69
CA THR A 43 11.61 -9.48 7.90
C THR A 43 10.30 -9.84 8.57
N ASP A 44 10.30 -10.80 9.50
CA ASP A 44 9.12 -11.09 10.33
C ASP A 44 8.69 -9.86 11.13
N ALA A 45 9.65 -9.07 11.61
CA ALA A 45 9.39 -7.78 12.26
C ALA A 45 8.72 -6.78 11.30
N GLY A 46 9.17 -6.70 10.04
CA GLY A 46 8.56 -5.88 9.00
C GLY A 46 7.14 -6.29 8.65
N ILE A 47 6.84 -7.60 8.70
CA ILE A 47 5.47 -8.11 8.56
C ILE A 47 4.60 -7.66 9.74
N GLU A 48 5.09 -7.77 10.98
CA GLU A 48 4.31 -7.35 12.15
C GLU A 48 4.07 -5.84 12.17
N GLN A 49 5.07 -5.03 11.79
CA GLN A 49 4.91 -3.58 11.59
C GLN A 49 3.75 -3.28 10.62
N ALA A 50 3.68 -4.02 9.50
CA ALA A 50 2.63 -3.85 8.52
C ALA A 50 1.24 -4.27 9.06
N ARG A 51 1.15 -5.32 9.88
CA ARG A 51 -0.11 -5.71 10.55
C ARG A 51 -0.59 -4.63 11.51
N GLN A 52 0.32 -4.07 12.31
CA GLN A 52 -0.01 -2.98 13.23
C GLN A 52 -0.52 -1.74 12.47
N ALA A 53 0.12 -1.40 11.35
CA ALA A 53 -0.36 -0.34 10.47
C ALA A 53 -1.76 -0.65 9.93
N GLY A 54 -2.03 -1.90 9.53
CA GLY A 54 -3.37 -2.34 9.09
C GLY A 54 -4.46 -2.11 10.13
N LYS A 55 -4.19 -2.45 11.39
CA LYS A 55 -5.12 -2.21 12.51
C LYS A 55 -5.42 -0.72 12.70
N GLN A 56 -4.41 0.14 12.68
CA GLN A 56 -4.60 1.59 12.81
C GLN A 56 -5.37 2.16 11.60
N LEU A 57 -5.05 1.71 10.39
CA LEU A 57 -5.74 2.14 9.18
C LEU A 57 -7.23 1.77 9.19
N ARG A 58 -7.59 0.61 9.73
CA ARG A 58 -8.99 0.19 9.85
C ARG A 58 -9.82 1.22 10.61
N GLU A 59 -9.28 1.80 11.68
CA GLU A 59 -9.96 2.81 12.49
C GLU A 59 -10.15 4.15 11.74
N ILE A 60 -9.17 4.48 10.89
CA ILE A 60 -9.13 5.71 10.09
C ILE A 60 -10.06 5.63 8.88
N ILE A 61 -10.03 4.50 8.16
CA ILE A 61 -10.71 4.29 6.88
C ILE A 61 -12.14 3.77 7.10
N ARG A 62 -12.32 2.87 8.06
CA ARG A 62 -13.57 2.17 8.34
C ARG A 62 -14.15 1.48 7.08
N ASN A 63 -15.18 2.07 6.48
CA ASN A 63 -15.93 1.53 5.34
C ASN A 63 -15.78 2.38 4.07
N GLU A 64 -14.82 3.30 4.04
CA GLU A 64 -14.54 4.13 2.87
C GLU A 64 -14.01 3.28 1.70
N THR A 65 -14.23 3.71 0.45
CA THR A 65 -13.64 3.04 -0.73
C THR A 65 -12.18 3.41 -0.86
N LEU A 66 -11.30 2.43 -1.02
CA LEU A 66 -9.86 2.66 -1.14
C LEU A 66 -9.38 2.53 -2.57
N TYR A 67 -8.59 3.50 -3.03
CA TYR A 67 -7.66 3.27 -4.12
C TYR A 67 -6.29 3.02 -3.55
N VAL A 68 -5.66 1.94 -4.00
CA VAL A 68 -4.35 1.49 -3.52
C VAL A 68 -3.36 1.54 -4.67
N TYR A 69 -2.24 2.20 -4.43
CA TYR A 69 -1.12 2.31 -5.36
C TYR A 69 0.10 1.59 -4.78
N LEU A 70 0.65 0.61 -5.50
CA LEU A 70 1.76 -0.21 -5.00
C LEU A 70 2.92 -0.24 -5.99
N SER A 71 4.12 -0.11 -5.45
CA SER A 71 5.34 -0.42 -6.17
C SER A 71 5.44 -1.91 -6.55
N PRO A 72 6.19 -2.26 -7.62
CA PRO A 72 6.41 -3.64 -8.01
C PRO A 72 7.35 -4.44 -7.09
N TYR A 73 7.97 -3.80 -6.08
CA TYR A 73 8.88 -4.43 -5.11
C TYR A 73 8.16 -5.44 -4.20
N LYS A 74 8.81 -6.58 -3.94
CA LYS A 74 8.26 -7.66 -3.09
C LYS A 74 7.93 -7.17 -1.68
N ARG A 75 8.85 -6.45 -1.02
CA ARG A 75 8.62 -5.78 0.27
C ARG A 75 7.39 -4.88 0.32
N SER A 76 7.10 -4.14 -0.75
CA SER A 76 5.91 -3.27 -0.84
C SER A 76 4.63 -4.09 -0.94
N LYS A 77 4.63 -5.17 -1.72
CA LYS A 77 3.49 -6.09 -1.85
C LYS A 77 3.22 -6.81 -0.53
N GLN A 78 4.25 -7.35 0.12
CA GLN A 78 4.12 -8.02 1.41
C GLN A 78 3.61 -7.09 2.51
N THR A 79 4.06 -5.82 2.51
CA THR A 79 3.53 -4.80 3.44
C THR A 79 2.04 -4.62 3.20
N TYR A 80 1.63 -4.46 1.95
CA TYR A 80 0.21 -4.32 1.62
C TYR A 80 -0.59 -5.58 1.99
N ASP A 81 -0.10 -6.77 1.68
CA ASP A 81 -0.81 -8.02 1.97
C ASP A 81 -0.99 -8.23 3.49
N ALA A 82 -0.03 -7.78 4.30
CA ALA A 82 -0.15 -7.76 5.75
C ALA A 82 -1.19 -6.73 6.21
N ILE A 83 -1.16 -5.51 5.69
CA ILE A 83 -2.14 -4.45 5.98
C ILE A 83 -3.57 -4.86 5.60
N ALA A 84 -3.74 -5.42 4.41
CA ALA A 84 -5.03 -5.71 3.81
C ALA A 84 -5.84 -6.76 4.59
N ARG A 85 -5.17 -7.61 5.38
CA ARG A 85 -5.83 -8.59 6.25
C ARG A 85 -6.72 -7.94 7.31
N ASP A 86 -6.39 -6.73 7.73
CA ASP A 86 -7.14 -6.00 8.76
C ASP A 86 -8.14 -4.98 8.18
N LEU A 87 -8.13 -4.75 6.86
CA LEU A 87 -9.01 -3.77 6.22
C LEU A 87 -10.39 -4.38 5.90
N THR A 88 -11.45 -3.70 6.35
CA THR A 88 -12.85 -4.02 6.00
C THR A 88 -13.36 -3.26 4.77
N ALA A 89 -12.50 -2.42 4.19
CA ALA A 89 -12.84 -1.49 3.12
C ALA A 89 -12.97 -2.16 1.75
N ARG A 90 -13.80 -1.59 0.87
CA ARG A 90 -13.85 -1.98 -0.54
C ARG A 90 -12.61 -1.44 -1.26
N VAL A 91 -11.73 -2.35 -1.69
CA VAL A 91 -10.47 -2.00 -2.37
C VAL A 91 -10.65 -1.96 -3.89
N ARG A 92 -10.25 -0.84 -4.50
CA ARG A 92 -10.06 -0.67 -5.94
C ARG A 92 -8.57 -0.61 -6.24
N TRP A 93 -8.12 -1.53 -7.09
CA TRP A 93 -6.72 -1.68 -7.44
C TRP A 93 -6.34 -0.77 -8.60
N ILE A 94 -5.33 0.07 -8.40
CA ILE A 94 -4.69 0.82 -9.49
C ILE A 94 -3.22 0.44 -9.57
N ARG A 95 -2.82 -0.18 -10.68
CA ARG A 95 -1.41 -0.48 -10.95
C ARG A 95 -0.70 0.80 -11.43
N LEU A 96 0.08 1.43 -10.55
CA LEU A 96 1.05 2.48 -10.91
C LEU A 96 2.41 2.16 -10.30
N LYS A 97 3.50 2.64 -10.90
CA LYS A 97 4.85 2.61 -10.31
C LYS A 97 4.96 3.71 -9.23
N VAL A 98 4.61 3.43 -7.97
CA VAL A 98 4.70 4.42 -6.87
C VAL A 98 5.32 3.80 -5.61
N LEU A 99 6.29 4.49 -5.00
CA LEU A 99 7.12 4.08 -3.85
C LEU A 99 6.34 3.78 -2.55
N THR A 100 5.07 4.18 -2.49
CA THR A 100 4.31 4.36 -1.24
C THR A 100 2.88 3.87 -1.43
N VAL A 101 2.32 3.17 -0.44
CA VAL A 101 0.88 2.84 -0.44
C VAL A 101 0.14 4.13 -0.24
N THR A 102 -0.41 4.69 -1.33
CA THR A 102 -1.38 5.77 -1.24
C THR A 102 -2.74 5.14 -1.06
N VAL A 103 -3.37 5.34 0.10
CA VAL A 103 -4.77 5.00 0.30
C VAL A 103 -5.59 6.26 0.06
N THR A 104 -6.46 6.23 -0.95
CA THR A 104 -7.42 7.32 -1.16
C THR A 104 -8.84 6.91 -0.85
N SER A 105 -9.50 7.73 -0.05
CA SER A 105 -10.88 7.56 0.36
C SER A 105 -11.81 8.43 -0.48
N ASP A 106 -13.03 7.95 -0.74
CA ASP A 106 -14.13 8.75 -1.28
C ASP A 106 -15.29 8.73 -0.27
N ARG A 107 -15.77 9.91 0.13
CA ARG A 107 -16.90 10.06 1.08
C ARG A 107 -18.28 10.03 0.41
N ASN A 108 -18.38 9.98 -0.91
CA ASN A 108 -19.66 10.10 -1.61
C ASN A 108 -20.42 8.78 -1.75
N TYR A 109 -20.68 8.09 -0.64
CA TYR A 109 -21.67 7.00 -0.60
C TYR A 109 -22.50 7.03 0.69
N ARG A 110 -23.27 8.11 0.83
CA ARG A 110 -24.51 8.11 1.62
C ARG A 110 -25.58 8.77 0.74
N SER A 111 -26.30 7.92 0.00
CA SER A 111 -27.68 8.18 -0.40
C SER A 111 -28.59 7.70 0.72
#